data_AF-A0A533XE81-F1
#
_entry.id   AF-A0A533XE81-F1
#
_cell.length_a   1.000
_cell.length_b   1.000
_cell.length_c   1.000
_cell.angle_alpha   90.00
_cell.angle_beta   90.00
_cell.angle_gamma   90.00
#
_symmetry.space_group_name_H-M   'P 1'
#
loop_
_entity.id
_entity.type
_entity.pdbx_description
1 polymer ?
#
loop_
_entity_poly.entity_id
_entity_poly.type
_entity_poly.pdbx_seq_one_letter_code
_entity_poly.pdbx_strand_id
1 'polypeptide(L)'
;MQAQAQTPPPQPAKTQPLADAIVQKFPGTTVEYVREKRLKVTTTPEKIKEVAFFVRDELGFDHISCVSGTDWIAKNEIEVIYFVGSVSKPGQEAIIVALAERSKRDEPSVPTLIEVWPGAEYHERETHEMLGVVFSGHPNLKNLLLPEDWNDIPPLRKDYISPGR
;
A
#
# COMPACT_ATOMS: atom_id res chain seq x y z
N MET A 1 -0.78 6.47 29.29
CA MET A 1 0.59 6.06 28.93
C MET A 1 0.99 6.85 27.71
N GLN A 2 2.10 7.58 27.79
CA GLN A 2 2.47 8.65 26.87
C GLN A 2 2.82 8.09 25.48
N ALA A 3 2.19 8.63 24.44
CA ALA A 3 2.55 8.39 23.05
C ALA A 3 3.96 8.96 22.84
N GLN A 4 4.94 8.08 22.64
CA GLN A 4 6.27 8.50 22.22
C GLN A 4 6.15 9.12 20.84
N ALA A 5 6.36 10.44 20.77
CA ALA A 5 6.58 11.15 19.53
C ALA A 5 7.82 10.54 18.87
N GLN A 6 7.61 9.74 17.82
CA GLN A 6 8.69 9.27 16.98
C GLN A 6 9.27 10.50 16.27
N THR A 7 10.49 10.88 16.67
CA THR A 7 11.31 11.84 15.94
C THR A 7 11.36 11.39 14.47
N PRO A 8 11.00 12.25 13.50
CA PRO A 8 11.08 11.84 12.10
C PRO A 8 12.54 11.41 11.83
N PRO A 9 12.75 10.20 11.28
CA PRO A 9 14.09 9.70 11.03
C PRO A 9 14.84 10.65 10.10
N PRO A 10 16.18 10.72 10.22
CA PRO A 10 16.99 11.68 9.48
C PRO A 10 16.68 11.60 7.97
N GLN A 11 16.37 12.75 7.37
CA GLN A 11 16.10 12.88 5.95
C GLN A 11 17.33 12.45 5.14
N PRO A 12 17.25 11.36 4.36
CA PRO A 12 18.40 10.79 3.69
C PRO A 12 18.63 11.40 2.32
N ALA A 13 19.90 11.70 2.01
CA ALA A 13 20.31 12.35 0.76
C ALA A 13 19.86 11.62 -0.53
N LYS A 14 19.60 10.30 -0.48
CA LYS A 14 19.19 9.49 -1.64
C LYS A 14 17.67 9.42 -1.85
N THR A 15 16.88 9.58 -0.80
CA THR A 15 15.41 9.48 -0.87
C THR A 15 14.75 10.85 -0.97
N GLN A 16 15.44 11.90 -0.56
CA GLN A 16 15.00 13.28 -0.71
C GLN A 16 14.65 13.68 -2.16
N PRO A 17 15.49 13.45 -3.19
CA PRO A 17 15.14 13.82 -4.56
C PRO A 17 13.92 13.04 -5.10
N LEU A 18 13.70 11.81 -4.63
CA LEU A 18 12.52 11.02 -5.01
C LEU A 18 11.24 11.59 -4.38
N ALA A 19 11.31 11.94 -3.10
CA ALA A 19 10.19 12.57 -2.39
C ALA A 19 9.83 13.92 -3.02
N ASP A 20 10.82 14.75 -3.32
CA ASP A 20 10.62 16.07 -3.91
C ASP A 20 9.97 15.97 -5.30
N ALA A 21 10.42 15.02 -6.13
CA ALA A 21 9.82 14.76 -7.45
C ALA A 21 8.34 14.35 -7.37
N ILE A 22 7.98 13.53 -6.38
CA ILE A 22 6.59 13.09 -6.15
C ILE A 22 5.73 14.27 -5.69
N VAL A 23 6.19 15.03 -4.68
CA VAL A 23 5.44 16.17 -4.13
C VAL A 23 5.26 17.28 -5.16
N GLN A 24 6.27 17.53 -6.00
CA GLN A 24 6.20 18.54 -7.06
C GLN A 24 5.16 18.19 -8.13
N LYS A 25 5.04 16.91 -8.51
CA LYS A 25 4.13 16.48 -9.56
C LYS A 25 2.71 16.23 -9.06
N PHE A 26 2.56 15.78 -7.82
CA PHE A 26 1.27 15.42 -7.23
C PHE A 26 0.97 16.24 -5.97
N PRO A 27 0.47 17.48 -6.10
CA PRO A 27 0.04 18.26 -4.95
C PRO A 27 -1.10 17.53 -4.21
N GLY A 28 -0.91 17.34 -2.91
CA GLY A 28 -1.83 16.63 -2.02
C GLY A 28 -1.35 15.24 -1.57
N THR A 29 -0.24 14.73 -2.11
CA THR A 29 0.41 13.53 -1.55
C THR A 29 1.21 13.87 -0.30
N THR A 30 1.07 13.08 0.75
CA THR A 30 1.89 13.21 1.96
C THR A 30 3.06 12.24 1.87
N VAL A 31 4.29 12.73 2.01
CA VAL A 31 5.49 11.89 2.02
C VAL A 31 6.09 11.87 3.41
N GLU A 32 6.26 10.66 3.95
CA GLU A 32 6.84 10.39 5.26
C GLU A 32 8.14 9.59 5.08
N TYR A 33 9.21 10.06 5.70
CA TYR A 33 10.46 9.31 5.77
C TYR A 33 10.34 8.31 6.92
N VAL A 34 10.30 7.01 6.61
CA VAL A 34 10.18 5.95 7.62
C VAL A 34 11.55 5.50 8.11
N ARG A 35 12.52 5.39 7.18
CA ARG A 35 13.94 5.09 7.44
C ARG A 35 14.81 5.66 6.32
N GLU A 36 16.12 5.48 6.43
CA GLU A 36 17.09 5.97 5.45
C GLU A 36 16.77 5.62 3.99
N LYS A 37 16.26 4.41 3.76
CA LYS A 37 15.94 3.90 2.42
C LYS A 37 14.48 3.47 2.30
N ARG A 38 13.61 4.04 3.13
CA ARG A 38 12.19 3.68 3.21
C ARG A 38 11.36 4.96 3.21
N LEU A 39 10.64 5.18 2.13
CA LEU A 39 9.70 6.28 1.97
C LEU A 39 8.29 5.73 2.05
N LYS A 40 7.39 6.39 2.76
CA LYS A 40 5.95 6.15 2.68
C LYS A 40 5.32 7.35 1.98
N VAL A 41 4.55 7.09 0.94
CA VAL A 41 3.82 8.11 0.17
C VAL A 41 2.35 7.78 0.33
N THR A 42 1.62 8.64 1.05
CA THR A 42 0.18 8.48 1.23
C THR A 42 -0.55 9.39 0.24
N THR A 43 -1.49 8.81 -0.51
CA THR A 43 -2.30 9.51 -1.52
C THR A 43 -3.76 9.09 -1.43
N THR A 44 -4.62 9.74 -2.23
CA THR A 44 -6.04 9.40 -2.34
C THR A 44 -6.28 8.31 -3.39
N PRO A 45 -7.38 7.55 -3.27
CA PRO A 45 -7.76 6.52 -4.24
C PRO A 45 -7.82 6.97 -5.70
N GLU A 46 -8.17 8.23 -5.94
CA GLU A 46 -8.34 8.75 -7.30
C GLU A 46 -6.99 8.98 -7.98
N LYS A 47 -5.94 9.27 -7.21
CA LYS A 47 -4.61 9.66 -7.73
C LYS A 47 -3.58 8.55 -7.67
N ILE A 48 -3.82 7.48 -6.89
CA ILE A 48 -2.84 6.41 -6.67
C ILE A 48 -2.34 5.80 -7.97
N LYS A 49 -3.20 5.60 -8.97
CA LYS A 49 -2.84 4.99 -10.24
C LYS A 49 -1.86 5.85 -11.02
N GLU A 50 -2.10 7.16 -11.07
CA GLU A 50 -1.19 8.12 -11.72
C GLU A 50 0.16 8.21 -10.99
N VAL A 51 0.14 8.22 -9.66
CA VAL A 51 1.35 8.20 -8.83
C VAL A 51 2.14 6.91 -9.06
N ALA A 52 1.45 5.76 -9.13
CA ALA A 52 2.05 4.46 -9.35
C ALA A 52 2.74 4.38 -10.72
N PHE A 53 2.08 4.84 -11.80
CA PHE A 53 2.72 4.95 -13.12
C PHE A 53 3.95 5.85 -13.10
N PHE A 54 3.87 7.00 -12.43
CA PHE A 54 5.03 7.90 -12.29
C PHE A 54 6.20 7.23 -11.55
N VAL A 55 5.92 6.54 -10.46
CA VAL A 55 6.92 5.85 -9.64
C VAL A 55 7.58 4.70 -10.42
N ARG A 56 6.81 3.97 -11.22
CA ARG A 56 7.35 2.92 -12.10
C ARG A 56 8.16 3.49 -13.26
N ASP A 57 7.57 4.38 -14.05
CA ASP A 57 8.10 4.77 -15.36
C ASP A 57 9.22 5.84 -15.25
N GLU A 58 9.04 6.85 -14.40
CA GLU A 58 10.01 7.95 -14.27
C GLU A 58 11.05 7.62 -13.19
N LEU A 59 10.60 7.19 -12.01
CA LEU A 59 11.52 6.92 -10.90
C LEU A 59 12.20 5.55 -11.04
N GLY A 60 11.61 4.61 -11.77
CA GLY A 60 12.21 3.30 -12.09
C GLY A 60 11.97 2.21 -11.06
N PHE A 61 10.93 2.32 -10.23
CA PHE A 61 10.54 1.28 -9.29
C PHE A 61 9.68 0.23 -10.01
N ASP A 62 10.35 -0.70 -10.68
CA ASP A 62 9.76 -1.69 -11.58
C ASP A 62 9.27 -2.97 -10.88
N HIS A 63 9.62 -3.17 -9.61
CA HIS A 63 9.36 -4.40 -8.90
C HIS A 63 8.44 -4.17 -7.70
N ILE A 64 7.32 -4.88 -7.67
CA ILE A 64 6.45 -4.95 -6.49
C ILE A 64 6.90 -6.09 -5.59
N SER A 65 7.17 -5.77 -4.32
CA SER A 65 7.60 -6.76 -3.32
C SER A 65 6.43 -7.34 -2.54
N CYS A 66 5.48 -6.50 -2.11
CA CYS A 66 4.26 -6.97 -1.47
C CYS A 66 3.16 -5.90 -1.48
N VAL A 67 1.90 -6.34 -1.37
CA VAL A 67 0.76 -5.50 -1.00
C VAL A 67 0.29 -5.93 0.37
N SER A 68 0.02 -4.97 1.24
CA SER A 68 -0.44 -5.23 2.60
C SER A 68 -1.59 -4.30 2.94
N GLY A 69 -2.59 -4.82 3.65
CA GLY A 69 -3.66 -4.01 4.21
C GLY A 69 -3.55 -3.86 5.71
N THR A 70 -3.98 -2.72 6.25
CA THR A 70 -4.02 -2.42 7.68
C THR A 70 -5.39 -1.85 8.07
N ASP A 71 -6.05 -2.49 9.03
CA ASP A 71 -7.30 -2.01 9.61
C ASP A 71 -7.06 -0.94 10.69
N TRP A 72 -7.46 0.31 10.40
CA TRP A 72 -7.37 1.45 11.31
C TRP A 72 -8.74 1.75 11.96
N ILE A 73 -9.19 0.89 12.89
CA ILE A 73 -10.46 1.06 13.64
C ILE A 73 -10.65 2.49 14.16
N ALA A 74 -9.66 3.07 14.84
CA ALA A 74 -9.79 4.40 15.46
C ALA A 74 -10.04 5.53 14.45
N LYS A 75 -9.71 5.33 13.17
CA LYS A 75 -9.93 6.27 12.08
C LYS A 75 -11.09 5.89 11.17
N ASN A 76 -11.69 4.70 11.39
CA ASN A 76 -12.66 4.08 10.49
C ASN A 76 -12.17 3.95 9.04
N GLU A 77 -10.89 3.61 8.86
CA GLU A 77 -10.23 3.52 7.56
C GLU A 77 -9.55 2.14 7.40
N ILE A 78 -9.47 1.66 6.16
CA ILE A 78 -8.56 0.59 5.77
C ILE A 78 -7.46 1.20 4.90
N GLU A 79 -6.21 0.96 5.27
CA GLU A 79 -5.04 1.39 4.52
C GLU A 79 -4.49 0.23 3.69
N VAL A 80 -4.33 0.41 2.38
CA VAL A 80 -3.64 -0.53 1.49
C VAL A 80 -2.29 0.07 1.15
N ILE A 81 -1.23 -0.73 1.27
CA ILE A 81 0.16 -0.30 1.08
C ILE A 81 0.82 -1.20 0.06
N TYR A 82 1.34 -0.61 -1.01
CA TYR A 82 2.14 -1.26 -2.04
C TYR A 82 3.62 -0.96 -1.79
N PHE A 83 4.39 -1.99 -1.50
CA PHE A 83 5.83 -1.87 -1.33
C PHE A 83 6.52 -2.15 -2.66
N VAL A 84 7.17 -1.14 -3.21
CA VAL A 84 7.84 -1.21 -4.51
C VAL A 84 9.33 -0.90 -4.37
N GLY A 85 10.14 -1.65 -5.11
CA GLY A 85 11.59 -1.53 -5.21
C GLY A 85 12.01 -1.36 -6.67
N SER A 86 13.29 -1.07 -6.87
CA SER A 86 13.92 -1.05 -8.19
C SER A 86 14.87 -2.23 -8.32
N VAL A 87 14.67 -3.07 -9.33
CA VAL A 87 15.58 -4.16 -9.67
C VAL A 87 16.43 -3.80 -10.89
N SER A 88 15.90 -3.05 -11.85
CA SER A 88 16.64 -2.72 -13.09
C SER A 88 17.67 -1.60 -12.94
N LYS A 89 17.49 -0.65 -12.00
CA LYS A 89 18.42 0.49 -11.84
C LYS A 89 19.46 0.24 -10.74
N PRO A 90 20.77 0.18 -11.08
CA PRO A 90 21.83 0.07 -10.09
C PRO A 90 21.87 1.26 -9.14
N GLY A 91 22.07 1.01 -7.85
CA GLY A 91 22.16 2.05 -6.81
C GLY A 91 20.83 2.44 -6.13
N GLN A 92 19.70 1.89 -6.60
CA GLN A 92 18.37 2.06 -6.00
C GLN A 92 17.80 0.75 -5.41
N GLU A 93 18.53 -0.36 -5.47
CA GLU A 93 18.06 -1.71 -5.09
C GLU A 93 17.69 -1.81 -3.62
N ALA A 94 18.34 -0.99 -2.79
CA ALA A 94 18.08 -0.94 -1.36
C ALA A 94 16.94 0.02 -0.97
N ILE A 95 16.37 0.79 -1.90
CA ILE A 95 15.30 1.75 -1.64
C ILE A 95 13.95 1.06 -1.84
N ILE A 96 13.05 1.20 -0.86
CA ILE A 96 11.66 0.77 -0.99
C ILE A 96 10.76 1.97 -0.78
N VAL A 97 9.83 2.14 -1.71
CA VAL A 97 8.76 3.12 -1.64
C VAL A 97 7.47 2.39 -1.27
N ALA A 98 6.84 2.81 -0.19
CA ALA A 98 5.56 2.30 0.27
C ALA A 98 4.47 3.27 -0.18
N LEU A 99 3.74 2.93 -1.25
CA LEU A 99 2.59 3.71 -1.70
C LEU A 99 1.38 3.29 -0.89
N ALA A 100 0.88 4.20 -0.07
CA ALA A 100 -0.26 3.97 0.80
C ALA A 100 -1.49 4.73 0.30
N GLU A 101 -2.62 4.05 0.39
CA GLU A 101 -3.93 4.58 0.07
C GLU A 101 -4.87 4.23 1.22
N ARG A 102 -5.83 5.12 1.51
CA ARG A 102 -6.84 4.88 2.54
C ARG A 102 -8.24 4.99 1.96
N SER A 103 -9.07 4.02 2.32
CA SER A 103 -10.50 3.99 1.99
C SER A 103 -11.33 3.80 3.27
N LYS A 104 -12.63 4.06 3.18
CA LYS A 104 -13.56 3.89 4.30
C LYS A 104 -13.63 2.41 4.67
N ARG A 105 -13.64 2.10 5.97
CA ARG A 105 -13.64 0.72 6.46
C ARG A 105 -14.92 -0.07 6.17
N ASP A 106 -16.06 0.62 6.10
CA ASP A 106 -17.37 0.00 5.89
C ASP A 106 -17.50 -0.56 4.46
N GLU A 107 -17.02 0.20 3.48
CA GLU A 107 -17.00 -0.16 2.06
C GLU A 107 -15.62 0.19 1.46
N PRO A 108 -14.57 -0.58 1.82
CA PRO A 108 -13.22 -0.26 1.39
C PRO A 108 -13.07 -0.58 -0.10
N SER A 109 -12.80 0.45 -0.88
CA SER A 109 -12.62 0.35 -2.33
C SER A 109 -11.40 1.16 -2.76
N VAL A 110 -10.54 0.53 -3.55
CA VAL A 110 -9.31 1.11 -4.10
C VAL A 110 -9.17 0.67 -5.57
N PRO A 111 -8.51 1.43 -6.46
CA PRO A 111 -8.22 0.93 -7.80
C PRO A 111 -7.12 -0.15 -7.77
N THR A 112 -7.22 -1.13 -8.68
CA THR A 112 -6.14 -2.10 -8.89
C THR A 112 -4.89 -1.43 -9.47
N LEU A 113 -3.71 -1.92 -9.07
CA LEU A 113 -2.42 -1.53 -9.64
C LEU A 113 -1.79 -2.64 -10.49
N ILE A 114 -2.54 -3.69 -10.87
CA ILE A 114 -2.06 -4.78 -11.73
C ILE A 114 -1.51 -4.27 -13.07
N GLU A 115 -2.14 -3.25 -13.66
CA GLU A 115 -1.66 -2.63 -14.90
C GLU A 115 -0.31 -1.91 -14.73
N VAL A 116 0.02 -1.51 -13.50
CA VAL A 116 1.31 -0.91 -13.16
C VAL A 116 2.32 -2.02 -12.84
N TRP A 117 1.99 -2.89 -11.90
CA TRP A 117 2.79 -4.04 -11.48
C TRP A 117 1.96 -5.33 -11.53
N PRO A 118 2.15 -6.19 -12.53
CA PRO A 118 1.38 -7.43 -12.66
C PRO A 118 1.48 -8.36 -11.44
N GLY A 119 2.59 -8.30 -10.68
CA GLY A 119 2.76 -9.06 -9.44
C GLY A 119 1.81 -8.68 -8.30
N ALA A 120 1.03 -7.60 -8.44
CA ALA A 120 0.02 -7.20 -7.47
C ALA A 120 -1.18 -8.17 -7.44
N GLU A 121 -1.46 -8.91 -8.51
CA GLU A 121 -2.69 -9.70 -8.67
C GLU A 121 -2.99 -10.62 -7.46
N TYR A 122 -2.03 -11.45 -7.05
CA TYR A 122 -2.25 -12.36 -5.93
C TYR A 122 -2.36 -11.63 -4.59
N HIS A 123 -1.60 -10.56 -4.39
CA HIS A 123 -1.60 -9.80 -3.15
C HIS A 123 -2.88 -8.97 -2.97
N GLU A 124 -3.43 -8.45 -4.07
CA GLU A 124 -4.73 -7.76 -4.08
C GLU A 124 -5.85 -8.75 -3.75
N ARG A 125 -5.82 -9.97 -4.30
CA ARG A 125 -6.78 -11.04 -3.94
C ARG A 125 -6.71 -11.45 -2.48
N GLU A 126 -5.50 -11.62 -1.95
CA GLU A 126 -5.28 -11.89 -0.52
C GLU A 126 -5.85 -10.74 0.34
N THR A 127 -5.54 -9.49 -0.01
CA THR A 127 -6.02 -8.32 0.74
C THR A 127 -7.55 -8.20 0.68
N HIS A 128 -8.14 -8.49 -0.48
CA HIS A 128 -9.59 -8.54 -0.64
C HIS A 128 -10.23 -9.58 0.27
N GLU A 129 -9.69 -10.80 0.29
CA GLU A 129 -10.25 -11.88 1.08
C GLU A 129 -10.03 -11.70 2.59
N MET A 130 -8.86 -11.18 2.98
CA MET A 130 -8.48 -11.02 4.38
C MET A 130 -9.07 -9.78 5.06
N LEU A 131 -9.33 -8.70 4.31
CA LEU A 131 -9.81 -7.42 4.84
C LEU A 131 -11.12 -6.92 4.20
N GLY A 132 -11.60 -7.55 3.13
CA GLY A 132 -12.82 -7.17 2.42
C GLY A 132 -12.63 -5.99 1.45
N VAL A 133 -11.40 -5.69 1.03
CA VAL A 133 -11.11 -4.54 0.14
C VAL A 133 -11.47 -4.86 -1.31
N VAL A 134 -12.32 -4.04 -1.92
CA VAL A 134 -12.69 -4.16 -3.33
C VAL A 134 -11.66 -3.45 -4.21
N PHE A 135 -11.00 -4.19 -5.10
CA PHE A 135 -10.05 -3.66 -6.07
C PHE A 135 -10.75 -3.41 -7.41
N SER A 136 -11.05 -2.14 -7.69
CA SER A 136 -11.75 -1.72 -8.92
C SER A 136 -10.85 -1.94 -10.14
N GLY A 137 -11.32 -2.73 -11.11
CA GLY A 137 -10.58 -3.08 -12.33
C GLY A 137 -9.78 -4.38 -12.26
N HIS A 138 -9.79 -5.07 -11.12
CA HIS A 138 -9.09 -6.35 -10.97
C HIS A 138 -9.77 -7.45 -11.83
N PRO A 139 -9.03 -8.17 -12.70
CA PRO A 139 -9.62 -9.10 -13.68
C PRO A 139 -10.24 -10.37 -13.04
N ASN A 140 -9.69 -10.83 -11.92
CA ASN A 140 -10.14 -12.04 -11.22
C ASN A 140 -10.18 -11.84 -9.70
N LEU A 141 -11.02 -10.94 -9.21
CA LEU A 141 -11.14 -10.66 -7.78
C LEU A 141 -11.98 -11.75 -7.10
N LYS A 142 -11.33 -12.85 -6.74
CA LYS A 142 -11.93 -14.00 -6.05
C LYS A 142 -11.05 -14.43 -4.88
N ASN A 143 -11.70 -15.04 -3.89
CA ASN A 143 -11.08 -15.72 -2.76
C ASN A 143 -9.92 -16.63 -3.20
N LEU A 144 -8.87 -16.71 -2.39
CA LEU A 144 -7.61 -17.36 -2.72
C LEU A 144 -7.15 -18.34 -1.63
N LEU A 145 -7.29 -17.98 -0.36
CA LEU A 145 -6.71 -18.65 0.80
C LEU A 145 -7.75 -19.27 1.73
N LEU A 146 -8.91 -18.64 1.90
CA LEU A 146 -9.93 -19.12 2.80
C LEU A 146 -10.68 -20.31 2.19
N PRO A 147 -11.17 -21.22 3.04
CA PRO A 147 -12.10 -22.27 2.61
C PRO A 147 -13.32 -21.68 1.90
N GLU A 148 -13.88 -22.41 0.94
CA GLU A 148 -15.06 -21.99 0.18
C GLU A 148 -16.29 -21.78 1.08
N ASP A 149 -16.34 -22.43 2.23
CA ASP A 149 -17.40 -22.36 3.24
C ASP A 149 -17.14 -21.28 4.31
N TRP A 150 -16.15 -20.41 4.13
CA TRP A 150 -15.94 -19.26 5.01
C TRP A 150 -17.13 -18.30 4.96
N ASN A 151 -17.87 -18.20 6.06
CA ASN A 151 -19.09 -17.40 6.18
C ASN A 151 -18.99 -16.30 7.26
N ASP A 152 -17.81 -16.07 7.81
CA ASP A 152 -17.58 -15.05 8.84
C ASP A 152 -16.97 -13.77 8.24
N ILE A 153 -16.81 -12.73 9.05
CA ILE A 153 -16.14 -11.51 8.63
C ILE A 153 -14.66 -11.77 8.24
N PRO A 154 -14.05 -10.94 7.38
CA PRO A 154 -12.67 -11.13 6.96
C PRO A 154 -11.72 -11.23 8.17
N PRO A 155 -10.88 -12.27 8.26
CA PRO A 155 -10.20 -12.64 9.50
C PRO A 155 -9.09 -11.69 9.95
N LEU A 156 -8.57 -10.84 9.05
CA LEU A 156 -7.59 -9.81 9.43
C LEU A 156 -8.24 -8.50 9.86
N ARG A 157 -9.58 -8.39 9.82
CA ARG A 157 -10.27 -7.28 10.49
C ARG A 157 -10.11 -7.42 11.99
N LYS A 158 -9.87 -6.30 12.66
CA LYS A 158 -9.62 -6.30 14.11
C LYS A 158 -10.86 -6.61 14.95
N ASP A 159 -12.05 -6.60 14.35
CA ASP A 159 -13.30 -7.03 14.99
C ASP A 159 -13.50 -8.55 14.92
N TYR A 160 -12.69 -9.28 14.13
CA TYR A 160 -12.79 -10.72 14.02
C TYR A 160 -12.36 -11.37 15.33
N ILE A 161 -13.29 -12.11 15.94
CA ILE A 161 -13.02 -12.90 17.14
C ILE A 161 -12.79 -14.32 16.67
N SER A 162 -11.52 -14.75 16.67
CA SER A 162 -11.19 -16.12 16.34
C SER A 162 -11.89 -17.07 17.31
N PRO A 163 -12.67 -18.05 16.82
CA PRO A 163 -13.15 -19.13 17.66
C PRO A 163 -11.91 -19.87 18.14
N GLY A 164 -11.61 -19.75 19.44
CA GLY A 164 -10.44 -20.38 20.05
C GLY A 164 -10.37 -21.86 19.66
N ARG A 165 -9.17 -22.32 19.32
CA ARG A 165 -8.93 -23.71 18.90
C ARG A 165 -9.25 -24.70 20.00
#